data_AF-A0A9E1IES4-F1
#
_entry.id   AF-A0A9E1IES4-F1
#
_cell.length_a   1.000
_cell.length_b   1.000
_cell.length_c   1.000
_cell.angle_alpha   90.00
_cell.angle_beta   90.00
_cell.angle_gamma   90.00
#
_symmetry.space_group_name_H-M   'P 1'
#
loop_
_entity.id
_entity.type
_entity.pdbx_description
1 polymer ?
#
loop_
_entity_poly.entity_id
_entity_poly.type
_entity_poly.pdbx_seq_one_letter_code
_entity_poly.pdbx_strand_id
1 'polypeptide(L)'
;MNREVLRHCQQGLPGWGGLNPGDFDFSPPKGFSTFTMGVKAKQSITPPAVLYRRLAGKENAILDARTERAVFLALSKAGIAPECYLYADSFRLEQFYEGRTLTADEVFDPPTLRGVAAELYRF
;
A
#
# COMPACT_ATOMS: atom_id res chain seq x y z
N MET A 1 -16.06 -8.32 3.73
CA MET A 1 -14.92 -7.42 3.46
C MET A 1 -13.58 -8.03 3.86
N ASN A 2 -13.27 -8.23 5.15
CA ASN A 2 -11.94 -8.73 5.56
C ASN A 2 -11.59 -10.12 4.98
N ARG A 3 -12.58 -11.02 4.84
CA ARG A 3 -12.39 -12.32 4.16
C ARG A 3 -11.97 -12.18 2.70
N GLU A 4 -12.54 -11.21 1.98
CA GLU A 4 -12.22 -10.94 0.58
C GLU A 4 -10.81 -10.35 0.45
N VAL A 5 -10.49 -9.37 1.31
CA VAL A 5 -9.14 -8.77 1.39
C VAL A 5 -8.10 -9.84 1.69
N LEU A 6 -8.35 -10.71 2.67
CA LEU A 6 -7.43 -11.80 3.00
C LEU A 6 -7.24 -12.76 1.83
N ARG A 7 -8.31 -13.14 1.13
CA ARG A 7 -8.22 -13.97 -0.07
C ARG A 7 -7.34 -13.32 -1.13
N HIS A 8 -7.44 -12.00 -1.33
CA HIS A 8 -6.56 -11.25 -2.23
C HIS A 8 -5.11 -11.26 -1.74
N CYS A 9 -4.86 -11.05 -0.45
CA CYS A 9 -3.52 -11.15 0.13
C CYS A 9 -2.90 -12.53 -0.14
N GLN A 10 -3.66 -13.60 0.05
CA GLN A 10 -3.24 -14.98 -0.17
C GLN A 10 -2.95 -15.31 -1.64
N GLN A 11 -3.48 -14.54 -2.60
CA GLN A 11 -3.12 -14.69 -4.02
C GLN A 11 -1.71 -14.18 -4.32
N GLY A 12 -1.28 -13.10 -3.66
CA GLY A 12 0.05 -12.51 -3.86
C GLY A 12 1.11 -13.02 -2.89
N LEU A 13 0.70 -13.65 -1.79
CA LEU A 13 1.58 -14.04 -0.68
C LEU A 13 1.37 -15.52 -0.31
N PRO A 14 2.10 -16.46 -0.93
CA PRO A 14 1.95 -17.88 -0.64
C PRO A 14 2.13 -18.23 0.84
N GLY A 15 3.02 -17.53 1.55
CA GLY A 15 3.25 -17.71 2.98
C GLY A 15 2.06 -17.34 3.88
N TRP A 16 1.02 -16.71 3.33
CA TRP A 16 -0.22 -16.39 4.05
C TRP A 16 -1.32 -17.43 3.80
N GLY A 17 -1.06 -18.46 2.98
CA GLY A 17 -2.02 -19.51 2.64
C GLY A 17 -2.51 -20.30 3.86
N GLY A 18 -3.79 -20.65 3.85
CA GLY A 18 -4.42 -21.45 4.93
C GLY A 18 -4.74 -20.66 6.22
N LEU A 19 -4.34 -19.39 6.31
CA LEU A 19 -4.64 -18.53 7.44
C LEU A 19 -6.05 -17.94 7.36
N ASN A 20 -6.61 -17.61 8.52
CA ASN A 20 -7.97 -17.11 8.67
C ASN A 20 -7.98 -15.65 9.11
N PRO A 21 -9.11 -14.93 8.96
CA PRO A 21 -9.19 -13.52 9.38
C PRO A 21 -8.85 -13.26 10.85
N GLY A 22 -8.97 -14.26 11.74
CA GLY A 22 -8.60 -14.14 13.15
C GLY A 22 -7.10 -13.98 13.39
N ASP A 23 -6.27 -14.42 12.43
CA ASP A 23 -4.81 -14.41 12.50
C ASP A 23 -4.20 -13.07 12.11
N PHE A 24 -5.05 -12.09 11.78
CA PHE A 24 -4.64 -10.77 11.29
C PHE A 24 -5.35 -9.63 12.00
N ASP A 25 -4.67 -8.50 12.04
CA ASP A 25 -5.23 -7.20 12.37
C ASP A 25 -5.46 -6.40 11.08
N PHE A 26 -6.69 -5.90 10.92
CA PHE A 26 -7.11 -5.10 9.77
C PHE A 26 -7.31 -3.67 10.24
N SER A 27 -6.49 -2.75 9.73
CA SER A 27 -6.70 -1.33 10.02
C SER A 27 -8.00 -0.82 9.41
N PRO A 28 -8.71 0.12 10.06
CA PRO A 28 -9.85 0.78 9.43
C PRO A 28 -9.46 1.35 8.06
N PRO A 29 -10.30 1.19 7.03
CA PRO A 29 -9.97 1.68 5.70
C PRO A 29 -9.81 3.20 5.69
N LYS A 30 -8.76 3.70 5.03
CA LYS A 30 -8.47 5.13 4.89
C LYS A 30 -8.37 5.53 3.40
N GLY A 31 -8.60 6.81 3.14
CA GLY A 31 -8.44 7.45 1.83
C GLY A 31 -9.75 8.05 1.29
N PHE A 32 -9.70 9.30 0.82
CA PHE A 32 -10.86 10.00 0.26
C PHE A 32 -11.32 9.42 -1.09
N SER A 33 -10.38 8.98 -1.93
CA SER A 33 -10.63 8.49 -3.29
C SER A 33 -10.38 7.00 -3.48
N THR A 34 -9.73 6.32 -2.52
CA THR A 34 -9.34 4.92 -2.67
C THR A 34 -9.44 4.17 -1.35
N PHE A 35 -10.16 3.05 -1.33
CA PHE A 35 -10.16 2.14 -0.18
C PHE A 35 -8.76 1.55 0.02
N THR A 36 -8.11 1.91 1.13
CA THR A 36 -6.77 1.43 1.49
C THR A 36 -6.80 0.87 2.91
N MET A 37 -6.19 -0.29 3.14
CA MET A 37 -6.24 -1.02 4.42
C MET A 37 -4.89 -1.67 4.72
N GLY A 38 -4.34 -1.42 5.91
CA GLY A 38 -3.23 -2.22 6.44
C GLY A 38 -3.73 -3.58 6.91
N VAL A 39 -3.04 -4.65 6.52
CA VAL A 39 -3.29 -6.02 6.97
C VAL A 39 -2.02 -6.55 7.60
N LYS A 40 -2.05 -6.88 8.89
CA LYS A 40 -0.88 -7.29 9.67
C LYS A 40 -1.11 -8.66 10.28
N ALA A 41 -0.17 -9.58 10.09
CA ALA A 41 -0.22 -10.90 10.68
C ALA A 41 0.14 -10.82 12.17
N LYS A 42 -0.58 -11.58 13.00
CA LYS A 42 -0.29 -11.70 14.44
C LYS A 42 0.87 -12.65 14.73
N GLN A 43 1.14 -13.56 13.80
CA GLN A 43 2.20 -14.55 13.85
C GLN A 43 3.40 -14.14 13.01
N SER A 44 4.55 -14.78 13.28
CA SER A 44 5.80 -14.50 12.55
C SER A 44 5.76 -15.12 11.16
N ILE A 45 5.36 -14.33 10.16
CA ILE A 45 5.37 -14.67 8.73
C ILE A 45 5.97 -13.52 7.91
N THR A 46 6.44 -13.81 6.70
CA THR A 46 7.04 -12.83 5.80
C THR A 46 6.20 -12.69 4.52
N PRO A 47 5.80 -11.47 4.13
CA PRO A 47 5.90 -10.23 4.91
C PRO A 47 4.96 -10.25 6.13
N PRO A 48 5.31 -9.55 7.23
CA PRO A 48 4.46 -9.51 8.43
C PRO A 48 3.25 -8.60 8.26
N ALA A 49 3.29 -7.66 7.31
CA ALA A 49 2.20 -6.76 6.99
C ALA A 49 2.23 -6.34 5.52
N VAL A 50 1.05 -6.02 4.98
CA VAL A 50 0.88 -5.44 3.64
C VAL A 50 -0.12 -4.30 3.65
N LEU A 51 0.04 -3.39 2.70
CA LEU A 51 -0.96 -2.38 2.39
C LEU A 51 -1.83 -2.88 1.23
N TYR A 52 -3.10 -3.13 1.50
CA TYR A 52 -4.11 -3.47 0.49
C TYR A 52 -4.72 -2.19 -0.08
N ARG A 53 -4.76 -2.06 -1.40
CA ARG A 53 -5.45 -0.96 -2.09
C ARG A 53 -6.44 -1.49 -3.10
N ARG A 54 -7.70 -1.05 -3.01
CA ARG A 54 -8.73 -1.33 -4.03
C ARG A 54 -8.55 -0.37 -5.21
N LEU A 55 -8.60 -0.93 -6.42
CA LEU A 55 -8.50 -0.21 -7.68
C LEU A 55 -9.83 -0.14 -8.45
N ALA A 56 -10.76 -1.06 -8.16
CA ALA A 56 -12.11 -1.02 -8.73
C ALA A 56 -12.88 0.26 -8.33
N GLY A 57 -13.73 0.76 -9.24
CA GLY A 57 -14.59 1.93 -9.01
C GLY A 57 -13.92 3.29 -9.23
N LYS A 58 -12.74 3.31 -9.86
CA LYS A 58 -12.00 4.53 -10.21
C LYS A 58 -12.31 5.04 -11.63
N GLU A 59 -13.58 5.03 -12.03
CA GLU A 59 -14.02 5.41 -13.38
C GLU A 59 -13.72 6.90 -13.71
N ASN A 60 -13.62 7.74 -12.67
CA ASN A 60 -13.25 9.16 -12.78
C ASN A 60 -11.78 9.44 -12.44
N ALA A 61 -10.89 8.44 -12.58
CA ALA A 61 -9.47 8.66 -12.32
C ALA A 61 -8.86 9.64 -13.33
N ILE A 62 -7.99 10.52 -12.84
CA ILE A 62 -7.23 11.49 -13.66
C ILE A 62 -6.30 10.77 -14.66
N LEU A 63 -5.80 9.59 -14.28
CA LEU A 63 -4.93 8.75 -15.09
C LEU A 63 -5.65 7.45 -15.42
N ASP A 64 -5.48 6.97 -16.67
CA ASP A 64 -5.98 5.66 -17.05
C ASP A 64 -5.24 4.54 -16.29
N ALA A 65 -5.94 3.43 -16.06
CA ALA A 65 -5.43 2.33 -15.22
C ALA A 65 -4.15 1.67 -15.79
N ARG A 66 -3.97 1.66 -17.11
CA ARG A 66 -2.80 1.04 -17.73
C ARG A 66 -1.56 1.90 -17.52
N THR A 67 -1.69 3.21 -17.73
CA THR A 67 -0.61 4.17 -17.47
C THR A 67 -0.27 4.20 -15.98
N GLU A 68 -1.26 4.25 -15.09
CA GLU A 68 -1.05 4.23 -13.64
C GLU A 68 -0.27 2.98 -13.20
N ARG A 69 -0.69 1.79 -13.68
CA ARG A 69 0.00 0.53 -13.38
C ARG A 69 1.45 0.55 -13.89
N ALA A 70 1.68 1.00 -15.12
CA ALA A 70 3.02 1.03 -15.71
C ALA A 70 3.96 1.95 -14.91
N VAL A 71 3.49 3.15 -14.54
CA VAL A 71 4.25 4.11 -13.73
C VAL A 71 4.52 3.55 -12.34
N PHE A 72 3.50 3.02 -11.66
CA PHE A 72 3.67 2.47 -10.31
C PHE A 72 4.68 1.32 -10.28
N LEU A 73 4.60 0.37 -11.21
CA LEU A 73 5.54 -0.75 -11.28
C LEU A 73 6.97 -0.30 -11.60
N ALA A 74 7.13 0.73 -12.45
CA ALA A 74 8.44 1.30 -12.73
C ALA A 74 9.06 1.96 -11.48
N LEU A 75 8.27 2.76 -10.75
CA LEU A 75 8.72 3.41 -9.51
C LEU A 75 9.00 2.40 -8.39
N SER A 76 8.21 1.33 -8.30
CA SER A 76 8.42 0.24 -7.33
C SER A 76 9.73 -0.48 -7.61
N LYS A 77 10.01 -0.83 -8.89
CA LYS A 77 11.27 -1.44 -9.30
C LYS A 77 12.49 -0.54 -9.06
N ALA A 78 12.31 0.77 -9.14
CA ALA A 78 13.36 1.75 -8.86
C ALA A 78 13.58 1.99 -7.35
N GLY A 79 12.78 1.38 -6.47
CA GLY A 79 12.85 1.60 -5.02
C GLY A 79 12.34 2.97 -4.57
N ILE A 80 11.54 3.65 -5.41
CA ILE A 80 10.95 4.97 -5.12
C ILE A 80 9.54 4.81 -4.54
N ALA A 81 8.76 3.89 -5.10
CA ALA A 81 7.45 3.52 -4.56
C ALA A 81 7.59 2.25 -3.68
N PRO A 82 6.58 1.96 -2.83
CA PRO A 82 6.53 0.70 -2.10
C PRO A 82 6.76 -0.52 -3.00
N GLU A 83 7.40 -1.56 -2.47
CA GLU A 83 7.50 -2.83 -3.17
C GLU A 83 6.11 -3.35 -3.52
N CYS A 84 5.94 -3.84 -4.76
CA CYS A 84 4.68 -4.36 -5.25
C CYS A 84 4.67 -5.88 -5.19
N TYR A 85 3.94 -6.46 -4.24
CA TYR A 85 3.78 -7.91 -4.14
C TYR A 85 2.84 -8.47 -5.23
N LEU A 86 1.77 -7.73 -5.54
CA LEU A 86 0.82 -8.10 -6.60
C LEU A 86 0.06 -6.89 -7.10
N TYR A 87 -0.08 -6.77 -8.43
CA TYR A 87 -0.93 -5.79 -9.09
C TYR A 87 -1.97 -6.49 -9.95
N ALA A 88 -3.19 -6.60 -9.45
CA ALA A 88 -4.34 -7.15 -10.16
C ALA A 88 -5.23 -6.02 -10.71
N ASP A 89 -6.26 -6.39 -11.48
CA ASP A 89 -7.14 -5.38 -12.11
C ASP A 89 -8.00 -4.64 -11.07
N SER A 90 -8.42 -5.32 -10.01
CA SER A 90 -9.33 -4.75 -9.00
C SER A 90 -8.65 -4.33 -7.69
N PHE A 91 -7.39 -4.71 -7.48
CA PHE A 91 -6.62 -4.38 -6.27
C PHE A 91 -5.11 -4.48 -6.51
N ARG A 92 -4.34 -3.92 -5.58
CA ARG A 92 -2.91 -4.23 -5.46
C ARG A 92 -2.49 -4.39 -4.00
N LEU A 93 -1.39 -5.11 -3.82
CA LEU A 93 -0.72 -5.37 -2.55
C LEU A 93 0.65 -4.70 -2.57
N GLU A 94 0.86 -3.80 -1.62
CA GLU A 94 2.07 -3.00 -1.50
C GLU A 94 2.79 -3.35 -0.18
N GLN A 95 4.09 -3.09 -0.12
CA GLN A 95 4.84 -3.05 1.13
C GLN A 95 4.14 -2.14 2.15
N PHE A 96 4.04 -2.61 3.39
CA PHE A 96 3.54 -1.80 4.48
C PHE A 96 4.71 -1.10 5.18
N TYR A 97 4.67 0.23 5.24
CA TYR A 97 5.59 1.01 6.06
C TYR A 97 5.00 1.24 7.45
N GLU A 98 5.73 0.80 8.47
CA GLU A 98 5.42 1.15 9.85
C GLU A 98 5.81 2.61 10.08
N GLY A 99 4.81 3.46 10.33
CA GLY A 99 5.02 4.88 10.50
C GLY A 99 3.71 5.66 10.44
N ARG A 100 3.84 6.99 10.40
CA ARG A 100 2.72 7.91 10.26
C ARG A 100 3.02 8.95 9.19
N THR A 101 1.97 9.49 8.60
CA THR A 101 2.09 10.66 7.73
C THR A 101 2.51 11.88 8.56
N LEU A 102 3.17 12.83 7.89
CA LEU A 102 3.40 14.16 8.45
C LEU A 102 2.05 14.85 8.67
N THR A 103 1.97 15.66 9.72
CA THR A 103 0.89 16.63 9.90
C THR A 103 1.19 17.90 9.09
N ALA A 104 0.19 18.76 8.90
CA ALA A 104 0.38 20.02 8.18
C ALA A 104 1.49 20.90 8.82
N ASP A 105 1.56 20.94 10.15
CA ASP A 105 2.54 21.76 10.87
C ASP A 105 3.95 21.19 10.76
N GLU A 106 4.09 19.86 10.79
CA GLU A 106 5.39 19.19 10.71
C GLU A 106 6.09 19.38 9.38
N VAL A 107 5.35 19.60 8.29
CA VAL A 107 5.93 19.88 6.97
C VAL A 107 6.80 21.14 6.99
N PHE A 108 6.52 22.09 7.89
CA PHE A 108 7.26 23.34 8.02
C PHE A 108 8.39 23.30 9.05
N ASP A 109 8.55 22.20 9.79
CA ASP A 109 9.69 22.01 10.68
C ASP A 109 10.99 21.94 9.84
N PRO A 110 12.01 22.78 10.10
CA PRO A 110 13.17 22.89 9.20
C PRO A 110 13.92 21.58 8.91
N PRO A 111 14.15 20.68 9.90
CA PRO A 111 14.63 19.32 9.63
C PRO A 111 13.76 18.53 8.65
N THR A 112 12.45 18.51 8.88
CA THR A 112 11.49 17.81 8.01
C THR A 112 11.48 18.38 6.60
N LEU A 113 11.43 19.71 6.48
CA LEU A 113 11.43 20.42 5.21
C LEU A 113 12.69 20.12 4.38
N ARG A 114 13.86 20.06 5.02
CA ARG A 114 15.11 19.65 4.35
C ARG A 114 15.05 18.20 3.87
N GLY A 115 14.49 17.30 4.67
CA GLY A 115 14.29 15.90 4.28
C GLY A 115 13.38 15.77 3.06
N VAL A 116 12.24 16.46 3.08
CA VAL A 116 11.30 16.50 1.95
C VAL A 116 11.97 17.07 0.70
N ALA A 117 12.73 18.17 0.81
CA ALA A 117 13.44 18.76 -0.32
C ALA A 117 14.50 17.81 -0.91
N ALA A 118 15.22 17.07 -0.05
CA ALA A 118 16.20 16.08 -0.49
C ALA A 118 15.54 14.92 -1.26
N GLU A 119 14.40 14.40 -0.79
CA GLU A 119 13.67 13.35 -1.49
C GLU A 119 13.10 13.83 -2.83
N LEU A 120 12.55 15.05 -2.88
CA LEU A 120 12.05 15.64 -4.13
C LEU A 120 13.16 15.89 -5.16
N TYR A 121 14.37 16.23 -4.73
CA TYR A 121 15.51 16.41 -5.63
C TYR A 121 16.01 15.08 -6.22
N ARG A 122 15.82 13.98 -5.49
CA ARG A 122 16.21 12.63 -5.94
C ARG A 122 15.22 12.00 -6.91
N PHE A 123 13.97 12.44 -6.87
CA PHE A 123 12.87 11.98 -7.72
C PHE A 123 12.98 12.54 -9.15
#